data_AF-A0A1J4W9Q0-F1
#
_entry.id   AF-A0A1J4W9Q0-F1
#
_cell.length_a   1.000
_cell.length_b   1.000
_cell.length_c   1.000
_cell.angle_alpha   90.00
_cell.angle_beta   90.00
_cell.angle_gamma   90.00
#
_symmetry.space_group_name_H-M   'P 1'
#
loop_
_entity.id
_entity.type
_entity.pdbx_description
1 polymer ?
#
loop_
_entity_poly.entity_id
_entity_poly.type
_entity_poly.pdbx_seq_one_letter_code
_entity_poly.pdbx_strand_id
1 'polypeptide(L)'
;MKEHTEISGLDIHINSRDVIARIEELEDIIENAHSISDEHIKEEELANLKELEEQASCSPDWKAGEVLIREDAFADYARELAEEISEVRDFKAWPFWHIDWEAAADSLKNDYQEVNFNGETYYIRA
;
A
#
# COMPACT_ATOMS: atom_id res chain seq x y z
N MET A 1 21.31 -4.40 12.01
CA MET A 1 19.90 -4.41 12.38
C MET A 1 19.23 -3.38 11.50
N LYS A 2 18.46 -3.80 10.50
CA LYS A 2 17.52 -2.88 9.87
C LYS A 2 16.36 -2.75 10.86
N GLU A 3 16.12 -1.57 11.38
CA GLU A 3 14.84 -1.25 12.00
C GLU A 3 13.83 -1.34 10.84
N HIS A 4 13.04 -2.41 10.82
CA HIS A 4 11.95 -2.52 9.88
C HIS A 4 10.79 -1.69 10.44
N THR A 5 10.40 -0.67 9.69
CA THR A 5 9.35 0.30 10.04
C THR A 5 8.05 -0.44 10.34
N GLU A 6 7.40 -0.13 11.46
CA GLU A 6 6.03 -0.60 11.73
C GLU A 6 5.12 -0.16 10.58
N ILE A 7 4.36 -1.10 10.01
CA ILE A 7 3.39 -0.80 8.94
C ILE A 7 2.06 -0.49 9.61
N SER A 8 1.56 0.72 9.41
CA SER A 8 0.34 1.21 10.04
C SER A 8 -0.73 1.52 9.00
N GLY A 9 -2.01 1.50 9.40
CA GLY A 9 -3.10 2.01 8.55
C GLY A 9 -3.03 3.53 8.30
N LEU A 10 -2.10 4.24 8.94
CA LEU A 10 -1.90 5.67 8.72
C LEU A 10 -0.97 5.94 7.52
N ASP A 11 -0.27 4.93 7.02
CA ASP A 11 0.65 5.07 5.90
C ASP A 11 -0.12 5.29 4.60
N ILE A 12 0.21 6.36 3.88
CA ILE A 12 -0.43 6.68 2.58
C ILE A 12 0.03 5.75 1.46
N HIS A 13 1.24 5.21 1.58
CA HIS A 13 1.85 4.28 0.64
C HIS A 13 2.46 3.12 1.42
N ILE A 14 2.11 1.88 1.05
CA ILE A 14 2.66 0.67 1.65
C ILE A 14 3.40 -0.11 0.55
N ASN A 15 4.65 -0.52 0.78
CA ASN A 15 5.36 -1.37 -0.17
C ASN A 15 5.14 -2.85 0.18
N SER A 16 4.79 -3.67 -0.79
CA SER A 16 4.55 -5.10 -0.57
C SER A 16 5.77 -5.85 -0.04
N ARG A 17 7.01 -5.41 -0.33
CA ARG A 17 8.21 -6.01 0.25
C ARG A 17 8.36 -5.74 1.73
N ASP A 18 7.92 -4.57 2.19
CA ASP A 18 7.92 -4.24 3.60
C ASP A 18 6.88 -5.11 4.32
N VAL A 19 5.72 -5.33 3.70
CA VAL A 19 4.69 -6.27 4.21
C VAL A 19 5.25 -7.68 4.34
N ILE A 20 5.86 -8.22 3.29
CA ILE A 20 6.46 -9.56 3.29
C ILE A 20 7.54 -9.67 4.39
N ALA A 21 8.45 -8.69 4.45
CA ALA A 21 9.51 -8.68 5.46
C ALA A 21 8.96 -8.61 6.89
N ARG A 22 7.88 -7.85 7.10
CA ARG A 22 7.25 -7.72 8.41
C ARG A 22 6.51 -8.99 8.83
N ILE A 23 5.85 -9.68 7.89
CA ILE A 23 5.25 -11.00 8.12
C ILE A 23 6.33 -11.99 8.57
N GLU A 24 7.44 -12.10 7.82
CA GLU A 24 8.55 -13.00 8.14
C GLU A 24 9.15 -12.69 9.53
N GLU A 25 9.32 -11.41 9.87
CA GLU A 25 9.82 -10.97 11.18
C GLU A 25 8.86 -11.37 12.32
N LEU A 26 7.56 -11.10 12.17
CA LEU A 26 6.56 -11.43 13.18
C LEU A 26 6.47 -12.94 13.40
N GLU A 27 6.55 -13.74 12.34
CA GLU A 27 6.60 -15.20 12.42
C GLU A 27 7.80 -15.70 13.24
N ASP A 28 9.01 -15.16 12.96
CA ASP A 28 10.22 -15.51 13.72
C ASP A 28 10.12 -15.06 15.18
N ILE A 29 9.56 -13.88 15.46
CA ILE A 29 9.38 -13.40 16.83
C ILE A 29 8.40 -14.29 17.59
N ILE A 30 7.27 -14.68 16.99
CA ILE A 30 6.27 -15.55 17.63
C ILE A 30 6.87 -16.93 17.89
N GLU A 31 7.59 -17.52 16.93
CA GLU A 31 8.24 -18.83 17.11
C GLU A 31 9.29 -18.81 18.26
N ASN A 32 9.99 -17.69 18.42
CA ASN A 32 11.03 -17.52 19.45
C ASN A 32 10.54 -16.79 20.72
N ALA A 33 9.25 -16.47 20.85
CA ALA A 33 8.71 -15.72 21.97
C ALA A 33 8.77 -16.54 23.28
N HIS A 34 9.27 -15.91 24.35
CA HIS A 34 9.35 -16.53 25.69
C HIS A 34 8.32 -15.98 26.69
N SER A 35 7.47 -15.03 26.26
CA SER A 35 6.47 -14.35 27.12
C SER A 35 5.13 -14.12 26.41
N ILE A 36 4.05 -14.57 27.08
CA ILE A 36 2.67 -14.66 26.56
C ILE A 36 2.04 -13.29 26.21
N SER A 37 2.40 -12.19 26.88
CA SER A 37 1.77 -10.87 26.64
C SER A 37 2.14 -10.26 25.30
N ASP A 38 3.39 -10.47 24.90
CA ASP A 38 3.98 -9.87 23.70
C ASP A 38 3.63 -10.67 22.44
N GLU A 39 3.12 -11.89 22.63
CA GLU A 39 2.66 -12.83 21.62
C GLU A 39 1.31 -12.36 21.03
N HIS A 40 0.32 -12.06 21.89
CA HIS A 40 -1.04 -11.74 21.44
C HIS A 40 -1.14 -10.50 20.54
N ILE A 41 -0.40 -9.42 20.86
CA ILE A 41 -0.40 -8.19 20.04
C ILE A 41 0.24 -8.47 18.66
N LYS A 42 1.30 -9.28 18.62
CA LYS A 42 1.99 -9.64 17.37
C LYS A 42 1.18 -10.62 16.53
N GLU A 43 0.42 -11.50 17.16
CA GLU A 43 -0.51 -12.40 16.48
C GLU A 43 -1.61 -11.62 15.74
N GLU A 44 -2.15 -10.58 16.36
CA GLU A 44 -3.16 -9.71 15.73
C GLU A 44 -2.57 -8.94 14.54
N GLU A 45 -1.39 -8.33 14.71
CA GLU A 45 -0.69 -7.65 13.61
C GLU A 45 -0.38 -8.61 12.46
N LEU A 46 0.14 -9.80 12.76
CA LEU A 46 0.44 -10.84 11.78
C LEU A 46 -0.82 -11.29 11.03
N ALA A 47 -1.94 -11.46 11.73
CA ALA A 47 -3.21 -11.84 11.11
C ALA A 47 -3.68 -10.77 10.10
N ASN A 48 -3.64 -9.49 10.49
CA ASN A 48 -4.04 -8.38 9.61
C ASN A 48 -3.12 -8.27 8.38
N LEU A 49 -1.81 -8.44 8.54
CA LEU A 49 -0.86 -8.40 7.41
C LEU A 49 -1.02 -9.61 6.47
N LYS A 50 -1.35 -10.79 6.99
CA LYS A 50 -1.65 -11.96 6.17
C LYS A 50 -2.94 -11.81 5.38
N GLU A 51 -3.97 -11.22 5.99
CA GLU A 51 -5.21 -10.89 5.29
C GLU A 51 -4.97 -9.86 4.17
N LEU A 52 -4.11 -8.86 4.42
CA LEU A 52 -3.67 -7.92 3.38
C LEU A 52 -2.93 -8.63 2.24
N GLU A 53 -1.98 -9.51 2.57
CA GLU A 53 -1.24 -10.29 1.57
C GLU A 53 -2.18 -11.15 0.72
N GLU A 54 -3.15 -11.84 1.33
CA GLU A 54 -4.10 -12.69 0.60
C GLU A 54 -4.86 -11.87 -0.46
N GLN A 55 -5.39 -10.70 -0.07
CA GLN A 55 -6.10 -9.79 -0.98
C GLN A 55 -5.19 -9.24 -2.09
N ALA A 56 -3.98 -8.81 -1.75
CA ALA A 56 -3.07 -8.10 -2.64
C ALA A 56 -2.20 -9.01 -3.52
N SER A 57 -2.10 -10.31 -3.19
CA SER A 57 -1.31 -11.30 -3.93
C SER A 57 -1.77 -11.53 -5.38
N CYS A 58 -2.94 -10.99 -5.76
CA CYS A 58 -3.40 -10.96 -7.15
C CYS A 58 -2.49 -10.11 -8.07
N SER A 59 -1.76 -9.14 -7.51
CA SER A 59 -0.81 -8.34 -8.26
C SER A 59 0.39 -9.18 -8.73
N PRO A 60 0.73 -9.18 -10.03
CA PRO A 60 1.87 -9.96 -10.54
C PRO A 60 3.21 -9.49 -9.94
N ASP A 61 3.28 -8.24 -9.51
CA ASP A 61 4.47 -7.59 -8.97
C ASP A 61 4.49 -7.56 -7.43
N TRP A 62 3.55 -8.25 -6.77
CA TRP A 62 3.50 -8.37 -5.29
C TRP A 62 4.87 -8.74 -4.70
N LYS A 63 5.55 -9.74 -5.26
CA LYS A 63 6.87 -10.18 -4.77
C LYS A 63 8.02 -9.25 -5.18
N ALA A 64 7.81 -8.40 -6.18
CA ALA A 64 8.82 -7.47 -6.71
C ALA A 64 8.87 -6.15 -5.92
N GLY A 65 7.79 -5.78 -5.23
CA GLY A 65 7.68 -4.56 -4.44
C GLY A 65 6.68 -3.56 -5.00
N GLU A 66 5.46 -4.02 -5.25
CA GLU A 66 4.35 -3.19 -5.67
C GLU A 66 3.90 -2.24 -4.55
N VAL A 67 3.40 -1.07 -4.91
CA VAL A 67 2.96 -0.04 -3.97
C VAL A 67 1.44 -0.08 -3.84
N LEU A 68 0.96 -0.18 -2.61
CA LEU A 68 -0.43 0.03 -2.25
C LEU A 68 -0.64 1.50 -1.91
N ILE A 69 -1.68 2.11 -2.48
CA ILE A 69 -1.97 3.54 -2.34
C ILE A 69 -3.30 3.71 -1.61
N ARG A 70 -3.30 4.48 -0.52
CA ARG A 70 -4.53 4.75 0.24
C ARG A 70 -5.53 5.55 -0.60
N GLU A 71 -6.81 5.29 -0.41
CA GLU A 71 -7.87 5.92 -1.19
C GLU A 71 -7.81 7.46 -1.22
N ASP A 72 -7.56 8.09 -0.06
CA ASP A 72 -7.48 9.55 0.07
C ASP A 72 -6.27 10.18 -0.63
N ALA A 73 -5.24 9.39 -0.94
CA ALA A 73 -4.05 9.81 -1.68
C ALA A 73 -4.12 9.48 -3.18
N PHE A 74 -5.14 8.72 -3.61
CA PHE A 74 -5.18 8.15 -4.96
C PHE A 74 -5.31 9.22 -6.07
N ALA A 75 -6.00 10.34 -5.79
CA ALA A 75 -6.10 11.45 -6.74
C ALA A 75 -4.77 12.18 -6.96
N ASP A 76 -4.00 12.38 -5.88
CA ASP A 76 -2.64 12.93 -5.98
C ASP A 76 -1.71 11.98 -6.72
N TYR A 77 -1.78 10.67 -6.42
CA TYR A 77 -1.05 9.63 -7.15
C TYR A 77 -1.38 9.64 -8.65
N ALA A 78 -2.67 9.75 -9.03
CA ALA A 78 -3.07 9.79 -10.44
C ALA A 78 -2.45 11.00 -11.18
N ARG A 79 -2.35 12.15 -10.50
CA ARG A 79 -1.65 13.33 -11.03
C ARG A 79 -0.16 13.07 -11.21
N GLU A 80 0.50 12.52 -10.19
CA GLU A 80 1.93 12.20 -10.23
C GLU A 80 2.26 11.19 -11.35
N LEU A 81 1.44 10.14 -11.48
CA LEU A 81 1.58 9.17 -12.56
C LEU A 81 1.42 9.83 -13.94
N ALA A 82 0.44 10.73 -14.11
CA ALA A 82 0.26 11.47 -15.36
C ALA A 82 1.46 12.39 -15.67
N GLU A 83 2.04 13.02 -14.64
CA GLU A 83 3.28 13.79 -14.74
C GLU A 83 4.45 12.92 -15.21
N GLU A 84 4.59 11.71 -14.68
CA GLU A 84 5.67 10.79 -15.02
C GLU A 84 5.57 10.21 -16.43
N ILE A 85 4.37 9.82 -16.87
CA ILE A 85 4.19 9.15 -18.17
C ILE A 85 4.05 10.12 -19.34
N SER A 86 3.80 11.40 -19.08
CA SER A 86 3.63 12.40 -20.14
C SER A 86 4.91 13.18 -20.41
N GLU A 87 5.01 13.77 -21.60
CA GLU A 87 6.12 14.68 -21.94
C GLU A 87 5.84 16.14 -21.52
N VAL A 88 4.80 16.36 -20.71
CA VAL A 88 4.39 17.71 -20.29
C VAL A 88 5.36 18.24 -19.25
N ARG A 89 5.90 19.42 -19.51
CA ARG A 89 6.93 20.04 -18.65
C ARG A 89 6.38 20.64 -17.36
N ASP A 90 5.11 21.01 -17.32
CA ASP A 90 4.50 21.71 -16.20
C ASP A 90 2.99 21.47 -16.11
N PHE A 91 2.58 20.58 -15.20
CA PHE A 91 1.16 20.33 -14.90
C PHE A 91 0.51 21.43 -14.04
N LYS A 92 1.28 22.41 -13.56
CA LYS A 92 0.75 23.60 -12.89
C LYS A 92 0.40 24.70 -13.90
N ALA A 93 0.79 24.55 -15.17
CA ALA A 93 0.42 25.47 -16.22
C ALA A 93 -1.00 25.22 -16.72
N TRP A 94 -1.64 26.27 -17.25
CA TRP A 94 -2.87 26.11 -18.03
C TRP A 94 -2.60 25.22 -19.25
N PRO A 95 -3.45 24.23 -19.57
CA PRO A 95 -4.77 23.93 -18.97
C PRO A 95 -4.77 22.85 -17.87
N PHE A 96 -3.62 22.28 -17.48
CA PHE A 96 -3.53 21.07 -16.67
C PHE A 96 -4.03 21.23 -15.22
N TRP A 97 -3.92 22.42 -14.63
CA TRP A 97 -4.50 22.73 -13.31
C TRP A 97 -6.04 22.79 -13.28
N HIS A 98 -6.71 22.69 -14.44
CA HIS A 98 -8.16 22.58 -14.55
C HIS A 98 -8.66 21.15 -14.81
N ILE A 99 -7.78 20.15 -14.79
CA ILE A 99 -8.18 18.75 -14.90
C ILE A 99 -8.92 18.35 -13.61
N ASP A 100 -10.04 17.65 -13.79
CA ASP A 100 -10.76 17.00 -12.71
C ASP A 100 -10.03 15.70 -12.31
N TRP A 101 -9.12 15.82 -11.36
CA TRP A 101 -8.27 14.71 -10.91
C TRP A 101 -9.03 13.62 -10.16
N GLU A 102 -10.14 13.96 -9.50
CA GLU A 102 -11.01 12.97 -8.86
C GLU A 102 -11.66 12.06 -9.90
N ALA A 103 -12.22 12.65 -10.96
CA ALA A 103 -12.79 11.87 -12.06
C ALA A 103 -11.73 11.03 -12.81
N ALA A 104 -10.50 11.55 -12.94
CA ALA A 104 -9.40 10.81 -13.53
C ALA A 104 -8.97 9.63 -12.64
N ALA A 105 -8.90 9.83 -11.33
CA ALA A 105 -8.59 8.83 -10.32
C ALA A 105 -9.63 7.71 -10.30
N ASP A 106 -10.92 8.05 -10.30
CA ASP A 106 -12.01 7.07 -10.38
C ASP A 106 -11.94 6.21 -11.65
N SER A 107 -11.53 6.81 -12.77
CA SER A 107 -11.31 6.07 -14.02
C SER A 107 -10.10 5.14 -13.90
N LEU A 108 -8.99 5.61 -13.31
CA LEU A 108 -7.76 4.86 -13.11
C LEU A 108 -7.95 3.65 -12.17
N LYS A 109 -8.81 3.76 -11.15
CA LYS A 109 -9.14 2.67 -10.21
C LYS A 109 -9.60 1.38 -10.91
N ASN A 110 -10.09 1.43 -12.15
CA ASN A 110 -10.47 0.23 -12.91
C ASN A 110 -9.28 -0.70 -13.24
N ASP A 111 -8.06 -0.16 -13.22
CA ASP A 111 -6.82 -0.93 -13.39
C ASP A 111 -6.19 -1.36 -12.04
N TYR A 112 -6.91 -1.16 -10.94
CA TYR A 112 -6.46 -1.45 -9.58
C TYR A 112 -7.49 -2.32 -8.85
N GLN A 113 -6.98 -3.16 -7.96
CA GLN A 113 -7.76 -3.94 -7.01
C GLN A 113 -7.86 -3.17 -5.68
N GLU A 114 -9.07 -3.11 -5.14
CA GLU A 114 -9.34 -2.61 -3.80
C GLU A 114 -8.97 -3.67 -2.75
N VAL A 115 -8.27 -3.26 -1.70
CA VAL A 115 -7.91 -4.09 -0.54
C VAL A 115 -8.15 -3.34 0.76
N ASN A 116 -8.54 -4.05 1.83
CA ASN A 116 -8.73 -3.46 3.15
C ASN A 116 -7.53 -3.77 4.07
N PHE A 117 -7.05 -2.75 4.78
CA PHE A 117 -6.04 -2.91 5.83
C PHE A 117 -6.34 -2.01 7.02
N ASN A 118 -6.48 -2.59 8.22
CA ASN A 118 -6.77 -1.87 9.46
C ASN A 118 -7.99 -0.91 9.36
N GLY A 119 -9.00 -1.27 8.57
CA GLY A 119 -10.20 -0.46 8.37
C GLY A 119 -10.09 0.63 7.30
N GLU A 120 -8.92 0.78 6.67
CA GLU A 120 -8.68 1.73 5.59
C GLU A 120 -8.64 1.02 4.23
N THR A 121 -9.03 1.75 3.19
CA THR A 121 -9.06 1.26 1.80
C THR A 121 -7.77 1.61 1.08
N TYR A 122 -7.14 0.61 0.46
CA TYR A 122 -5.97 0.76 -0.38
C TYR A 122 -6.23 0.19 -1.77
N TYR A 123 -5.46 0.67 -2.74
CA TYR A 123 -5.49 0.20 -4.12
C TYR A 123 -4.12 -0.33 -4.52
N ILE A 124 -4.11 -1.51 -5.12
CA ILE A 124 -2.91 -2.15 -5.70
C ILE A 124 -3.18 -2.48 -7.17
N ARG A 125 -2.18 -2.31 -8.03
CA ARG A 125 -2.34 -2.60 -9.46
C ARG A 125 -2.49 -4.12 -9.69
N ALA A 126 -3.51 -4.53 -10.45
CA ALA A 126 -3.85 -5.94 -10.69
C ALA A 126 -4.33 -6.20 -12.13
#